data_AF-A0A1I4V9P3-F1
#
_entry.id   AF-A0A1I4V9P3-F1
#
_cell.length_a   1.000
_cell.length_b   1.000
_cell.length_c   1.000
_cell.angle_alpha   90.00
_cell.angle_beta   90.00
_cell.angle_gamma   90.00
#
_symmetry.space_group_name_H-M   'P 1'
#
loop_
_entity.id
_entity.type
_entity.pdbx_description
1 polymer ?
#
loop_
_entity_poly.entity_id
_entity_poly.type
_entity_poly.pdbx_seq_one_letter_code
_entity_poly.pdbx_strand_id
1 'polypeptide(L)'
;MLLKYLPSYGHAIAEHLIILPASSFIGALVSGNSVAVNGVLVLIADNWVLSKNEISEVRVATDAYNATIESVAKAKGLAFVELKGVTDKLASGGIVYNGYNTTSTFVTGGMFSLDGVHPSPRGYAIISNLFAEAINAKYGSNFKSVNVGQFRILYPASL
;
A
#
# COMPACT_ATOMS: atom_id res chain seq x y z
N MET A 1 -28.03 -7.12 -22.59
CA MET A 1 -27.59 -6.11 -23.57
C MET A 1 -26.08 -5.98 -23.40
N LEU A 2 -25.35 -6.24 -24.49
CA LEU A 2 -23.93 -6.60 -24.53
C LEU A 2 -22.98 -5.52 -24.00
N LEU A 3 -22.03 -5.91 -23.15
CA LEU A 3 -20.66 -5.38 -23.19
C LEU A 3 -19.66 -6.50 -22.85
N LYS A 4 -19.26 -7.14 -23.95
CA LYS A 4 -17.99 -7.79 -24.24
C LYS A 4 -16.90 -7.44 -23.20
N TYR A 5 -16.55 -8.39 -22.33
CA TYR A 5 -15.21 -8.45 -21.73
C TYR A 5 -14.22 -8.62 -22.89
N LEU A 6 -13.75 -7.50 -23.44
CA LEU A 6 -12.61 -7.52 -24.35
C LEU A 6 -11.37 -7.77 -23.49
N PRO A 7 -10.51 -8.75 -23.83
CA PRO A 7 -9.25 -8.88 -23.15
C PRO A 7 -8.46 -7.59 -23.39
N SER A 8 -7.95 -6.99 -22.31
CA SER A 8 -7.07 -5.82 -22.37
C SER A 8 -5.76 -6.22 -23.05
N TYR A 9 -5.74 -6.19 -24.39
CA TYR A 9 -4.53 -6.30 -25.20
C TYR A 9 -3.99 -4.89 -25.52
N GLY A 10 -3.99 -4.01 -24.52
CA GLY A 10 -3.48 -2.66 -24.65
C GLY A 10 -2.22 -2.51 -23.81
N HIS A 11 -1.20 -1.84 -24.36
CA HIS A 11 -0.07 -1.37 -23.57
C HIS A 11 -0.55 -0.76 -22.23
N ALA A 12 0.20 -0.98 -21.15
CA ALA A 12 -0.04 -0.22 -19.92
C ALA A 12 0.05 1.27 -20.27
N ILE A 13 -1.08 1.98 -20.21
CA ILE A 13 -1.13 3.43 -20.39
C ILE A 13 -0.71 4.09 -19.09
N ALA A 14 -0.35 5.37 -19.11
CA ALA A 14 0.16 6.09 -17.93
C ALA A 14 -0.78 6.07 -16.70
N GLU A 15 -2.05 5.74 -16.90
CA GLU A 15 -3.07 5.64 -15.85
C GLU A 15 -3.19 4.23 -15.23
N HIS A 16 -2.45 3.24 -15.76
CA HIS A 16 -2.39 1.87 -15.23
C HIS A 16 -1.24 1.71 -14.24
N LEU A 17 -1.42 0.83 -13.25
CA LEU A 17 -0.37 0.47 -12.31
C LEU A 17 0.19 -0.92 -12.62
N ILE A 18 1.51 -1.04 -12.66
CA ILE A 18 2.18 -2.34 -12.75
C ILE A 18 2.33 -2.91 -11.33
N ILE A 19 1.93 -4.17 -11.13
CA ILE A 19 2.07 -4.82 -9.83
C ILE A 19 3.51 -5.27 -9.60
N LEU A 20 3.98 -5.22 -8.34
CA LEU A 20 5.36 -5.58 -7.99
C LEU A 20 5.81 -6.99 -8.47
N PRO A 21 4.96 -8.04 -8.41
CA PRO A 21 5.31 -9.37 -8.94
C PRO A 21 5.64 -9.39 -10.44
N ALA A 22 5.15 -8.41 -11.22
CA ALA A 22 5.44 -8.30 -12.65
C ALA A 22 6.93 -8.05 -12.95
N SER A 23 7.72 -7.66 -11.95
CA SER A 23 9.19 -7.51 -12.07
C SER A 23 9.89 -8.80 -12.53
N SER A 24 9.34 -9.96 -12.21
CA SER A 24 9.86 -11.26 -12.68
C SER A 24 9.50 -11.59 -14.13
N PHE A 25 8.52 -10.86 -14.70
CA PHE A 25 7.96 -11.12 -16.02
C PHE A 25 8.41 -10.08 -17.06
N ILE A 26 8.48 -8.81 -16.67
CA ILE A 26 8.89 -7.71 -17.53
C ILE A 26 10.37 -7.88 -17.91
N GLY A 27 10.68 -7.76 -19.19
CA GLY A 27 12.03 -7.94 -19.73
C GLY A 27 12.42 -9.40 -20.00
N ALA A 28 11.60 -10.38 -19.62
CA ALA A 28 11.86 -11.78 -19.95
C ALA A 28 11.60 -12.08 -21.43
N LEU A 29 12.42 -12.96 -22.02
CA LEU A 29 12.25 -13.42 -23.40
C LEU A 29 11.09 -14.41 -23.53
N VAL A 30 10.30 -14.29 -24.58
CA VAL A 30 9.27 -15.26 -24.93
C VAL A 30 9.93 -16.42 -25.67
N SER A 31 9.93 -17.60 -25.04
CA SER A 31 10.53 -18.83 -25.60
C SER A 31 11.99 -18.68 -26.06
N GLY A 32 12.78 -17.84 -25.39
CA GLY A 32 14.19 -17.59 -25.73
C GLY A 32 14.40 -16.68 -26.96
N ASN A 33 13.34 -16.11 -27.53
CA ASN A 33 13.45 -15.21 -28.67
C ASN A 33 13.87 -13.80 -28.23
N SER A 34 15.06 -13.37 -28.65
CA SER A 34 15.66 -12.07 -28.31
C SER A 34 14.89 -10.85 -28.84
N VAL A 35 14.00 -11.03 -29.84
CA VAL A 35 13.14 -9.95 -30.35
C VAL A 35 11.73 -9.98 -29.75
N ALA A 36 11.41 -10.96 -28.90
CA ALA A 36 10.12 -11.06 -28.22
C ALA A 36 10.33 -10.89 -26.71
N VAL A 37 10.32 -9.63 -26.27
CA VAL A 37 10.56 -9.24 -24.87
C VAL A 37 9.24 -8.81 -24.21
N ASN A 38 8.86 -9.48 -23.13
CA ASN A 38 7.64 -9.21 -22.36
C ASN A 38 7.63 -7.79 -21.78
N GLY A 39 6.53 -7.05 -22.01
CA GLY A 39 6.36 -5.68 -21.53
C GLY A 39 7.15 -4.62 -22.32
N VAL A 40 7.89 -5.01 -23.37
CA VAL A 40 8.65 -4.09 -24.24
C VAL A 40 8.17 -4.20 -25.69
N LEU A 41 8.27 -5.39 -26.29
CA LEU A 41 7.83 -5.69 -27.66
C LEU A 41 6.62 -6.61 -27.69
N VAL A 42 6.39 -7.35 -26.60
CA VAL A 42 5.22 -8.19 -26.38
C VAL A 42 4.33 -7.54 -25.33
N LEU A 43 3.03 -7.48 -25.62
CA LEU A 43 2.03 -6.90 -24.73
C LEU A 43 2.03 -7.60 -23.36
N ILE A 44 1.79 -6.81 -22.32
CA ILE A 44 1.64 -7.32 -20.96
C ILE A 44 0.20 -7.79 -20.75
N ALA A 45 0.03 -8.95 -20.11
CA ALA A 45 -1.29 -9.49 -19.80
C ALA A 45 -1.92 -8.77 -18.60
N ASP A 46 -3.26 -8.81 -18.56
CA ASP A 46 -4.10 -8.14 -17.57
C ASP A 46 -3.73 -8.48 -16.12
N ASN A 47 -3.33 -9.72 -15.84
CA ASN A 47 -2.94 -10.16 -14.50
C ASN A 47 -1.68 -9.47 -13.91
N TRP A 48 -0.96 -8.69 -14.71
CA TRP A 48 0.23 -7.94 -14.30
C TRP A 48 0.00 -6.43 -14.18
N VAL A 49 -1.22 -5.98 -14.46
CA VAL A 49 -1.59 -4.58 -14.56
C VAL A 49 -2.90 -4.35 -13.80
N LEU A 50 -2.93 -3.31 -12.98
CA LEU A 50 -4.18 -2.79 -12.44
C LEU A 50 -4.66 -1.64 -13.33
N SER A 51 -5.80 -1.84 -13.97
CA SER A 51 -6.41 -0.84 -14.85
C SER A 51 -6.98 0.34 -14.05
N LYS A 52 -7.19 1.47 -14.72
CA LYS A 52 -7.80 2.66 -14.10
C LYS A 52 -9.17 2.37 -13.49
N ASN A 53 -9.96 1.52 -14.15
CA ASN A 53 -11.28 1.15 -13.67
C ASN A 53 -11.17 0.32 -12.39
N GLU A 54 -10.29 -0.69 -12.35
CA GLU A 54 -10.05 -1.49 -11.15
C GLU A 54 -9.51 -0.64 -9.99
N ILE A 55 -8.61 0.31 -10.26
CA ILE A 55 -8.13 1.28 -9.26
C ILE A 55 -9.32 2.07 -8.68
N SER A 56 -10.21 2.54 -9.54
CA SER A 56 -11.41 3.29 -9.12
C SER A 56 -12.35 2.41 -8.30
N GLU A 57 -12.61 1.19 -8.74
CA GLU A 57 -13.48 0.23 -8.03
C GLU A 57 -12.94 -0.10 -6.64
N VAL A 58 -11.64 -0.39 -6.53
CA VAL A 58 -10.97 -0.65 -5.25
C VAL A 58 -11.04 0.58 -4.34
N ARG A 59 -10.82 1.79 -4.86
CA ARG A 59 -10.92 3.02 -4.08
C ARG A 59 -12.33 3.25 -3.53
N VAL A 60 -13.35 3.13 -4.39
CA VAL A 60 -14.77 3.29 -3.99
C VAL A 60 -15.14 2.28 -2.91
N ALA A 61 -14.76 1.02 -3.08
CA ALA A 61 -15.01 -0.01 -2.07
C ALA A 61 -14.29 0.29 -0.74
N THR A 62 -13.02 0.70 -0.80
CA THR A 62 -12.21 1.04 0.38
C THR A 62 -12.81 2.21 1.15
N ASP A 63 -13.22 3.27 0.45
CA ASP A 63 -13.84 4.45 1.07
C ASP A 63 -15.19 4.08 1.71
N ALA A 64 -15.99 3.22 1.08
CA ALA A 64 -17.24 2.72 1.65
C ALA A 64 -17.04 1.88 2.93
N TYR A 65 -16.02 1.02 2.96
CA TYR A 65 -15.66 0.27 4.16
C TYR A 65 -15.17 1.19 5.28
N ASN A 66 -14.30 2.16 4.98
CA ASN A 66 -13.82 3.12 5.98
C ASN A 66 -14.97 3.93 6.61
N ALA A 67 -15.90 4.41 5.79
CA ALA A 67 -17.09 5.11 6.27
C ALA A 67 -17.98 4.23 7.16
N THR A 68 -18.14 2.96 6.80
CA THR A 68 -18.91 1.98 7.59
C THR A 68 -18.24 1.72 8.94
N ILE A 69 -16.93 1.48 8.96
CA ILE A 69 -16.16 1.22 10.19
C ILE A 69 -16.24 2.44 11.12
N GLU A 70 -16.06 3.65 10.59
CA GLU A 70 -16.15 4.89 11.37
C GLU A 70 -17.55 5.06 11.97
N SER A 71 -18.60 4.85 11.16
CA SER A 71 -19.99 4.97 11.61
C SER A 71 -20.30 3.99 12.74
N VAL A 72 -19.90 2.72 12.60
CA VAL A 72 -20.08 1.69 13.63
C VAL A 72 -19.29 2.04 14.89
N ALA A 73 -18.03 2.46 14.77
CA ALA A 73 -17.22 2.86 15.91
C ALA A 73 -17.84 4.03 16.67
N LYS A 74 -18.35 5.06 15.97
CA LYS A 74 -19.07 6.19 16.58
C LYS A 74 -20.34 5.73 17.29
N ALA A 75 -21.20 4.97 16.61
CA ALA A 75 -22.46 4.49 17.15
C ALA A 75 -22.30 3.58 18.39
N LYS A 76 -21.21 2.80 18.43
CA LYS A 76 -20.90 1.91 19.55
C LYS A 76 -19.99 2.55 20.60
N GLY A 77 -19.55 3.78 20.39
CA GLY A 77 -18.61 4.45 21.28
C GLY A 77 -17.30 3.67 21.43
N LEU A 78 -16.73 3.18 20.33
CA LEU A 78 -15.44 2.48 20.30
C LEU A 78 -14.30 3.43 19.92
N ALA A 79 -13.07 3.04 20.27
CA ALA A 79 -11.87 3.71 19.77
C ALA A 79 -11.76 3.50 18.26
N PHE A 80 -11.30 4.51 17.53
CA PHE A 80 -11.19 4.51 16.08
C PHE A 80 -9.87 5.14 15.65
N VAL A 81 -9.22 4.54 14.66
CA VAL A 81 -8.03 5.09 14.01
C VAL A 81 -8.38 5.36 12.55
N GLU A 82 -8.25 6.61 12.13
CA GLU A 82 -8.45 7.03 10.75
C GLU A 82 -7.16 6.74 9.95
N LEU A 83 -7.08 5.57 9.33
CA LEU A 83 -5.88 5.12 8.62
C LEU A 83 -5.74 5.71 7.21
N LYS A 84 -6.82 6.20 6.59
CA LYS A 84 -6.73 6.74 5.22
C LYS A 84 -5.87 7.99 5.19
N GLY A 85 -6.08 8.91 6.13
CA GLY A 85 -5.26 10.11 6.29
C GLY A 85 -3.81 9.79 6.66
N VAL A 86 -3.55 8.68 7.35
CA VAL A 86 -2.19 8.19 7.60
C VAL A 86 -1.54 7.73 6.31
N THR A 87 -2.24 6.94 5.49
CA THR A 87 -1.72 6.49 4.19
C THR A 87 -1.54 7.63 3.20
N ASP A 88 -2.42 8.64 3.22
CA ASP A 88 -2.29 9.83 2.38
C ASP A 88 -1.02 10.62 2.75
N LYS A 89 -0.73 10.80 4.04
CA LYS A 89 0.53 11.43 4.51
C LYS A 89 1.77 10.63 4.12
N LEU A 90 1.71 9.30 4.25
CA LEU A 90 2.80 8.41 3.84
C LEU A 90 3.10 8.53 2.34
N ALA A 91 2.09 8.79 1.51
CA ALA A 91 2.24 9.05 0.07
C ALA A 91 2.74 10.48 -0.24
N SER A 92 2.43 11.46 0.62
CA SER A 92 2.67 12.88 0.36
C SER A 92 3.90 13.49 1.06
N GLY A 93 4.82 12.68 1.58
CA GLY A 93 6.06 13.17 2.22
C GLY A 93 6.43 12.49 3.53
N GLY A 94 5.52 11.71 4.10
CA GLY A 94 5.78 10.84 5.24
C GLY A 94 5.17 11.32 6.56
N ILE A 95 5.43 10.51 7.59
CA ILE A 95 5.07 10.74 8.98
C ILE A 95 6.32 10.63 9.85
N VAL A 96 6.46 11.53 10.82
CA VAL A 96 7.61 11.53 11.73
C VAL A 96 7.21 10.88 13.05
N TYR A 97 7.88 9.78 13.40
CA TYR A 97 7.78 9.12 14.71
C TYR A 97 9.17 8.92 15.31
N ASN A 98 9.34 9.27 16.58
CA ASN A 98 10.62 9.18 17.32
C ASN A 98 11.82 9.76 16.53
N GLY A 99 11.62 10.83 15.77
CA GLY A 99 12.66 11.48 14.97
C GLY A 99 12.94 10.85 13.60
N TYR A 100 12.23 9.77 13.22
CA TYR A 100 12.37 9.11 11.92
C TYR A 100 11.22 9.50 10.99
N ASN A 101 11.54 10.03 9.81
CA ASN A 101 10.55 10.21 8.75
C ASN A 101 10.32 8.87 8.03
N THR A 102 9.07 8.40 8.06
CA THR A 102 8.63 7.16 7.43
C THR A 102 7.71 7.49 6.26
N THR A 103 7.97 6.94 5.07
CA THR A 103 7.20 7.18 3.84
C THR A 103 6.72 5.86 3.24
N SER A 104 5.88 5.94 2.20
CA SER A 104 5.48 4.80 1.38
C SER A 104 6.53 4.36 0.33
N THR A 105 7.69 5.01 0.27
CA THR A 105 8.74 4.69 -0.71
C THR A 105 9.18 3.23 -0.58
N PHE A 106 9.18 2.49 -1.69
CA PHE A 106 9.55 1.08 -1.71
C PHE A 106 10.99 0.87 -1.21
N VAL A 107 11.20 -0.14 -0.35
CA VAL A 107 12.45 -0.46 0.35
C VAL A 107 12.90 0.60 1.37
N THR A 108 13.07 1.86 0.96
CA THR A 108 13.74 2.90 1.76
C THR A 108 12.80 3.77 2.59
N GLY A 109 11.49 3.71 2.37
CA GLY A 109 10.51 4.51 3.11
C GLY A 109 10.23 4.00 4.52
N GLY A 110 10.54 2.74 4.82
CA GLY A 110 10.41 2.15 6.15
C GLY A 110 8.97 1.80 6.55
N MET A 111 7.93 2.22 5.82
CA MET A 111 6.54 1.84 6.14
C MET A 111 6.22 0.40 5.77
N PHE A 112 6.51 0.01 4.52
CA PHE A 112 6.09 -1.27 3.94
C PHE A 112 7.25 -2.25 3.80
N SER A 113 6.92 -3.54 3.73
CA SER A 113 7.82 -4.69 3.57
C SER A 113 8.32 -4.83 2.12
N LEU A 114 9.12 -5.86 1.83
CA LEU A 114 9.61 -6.13 0.46
C LEU A 114 8.52 -6.61 -0.50
N ASP A 115 7.35 -6.99 0.01
CA ASP A 115 6.17 -7.26 -0.82
C ASP A 115 5.42 -5.98 -1.26
N GLY A 116 5.80 -4.81 -0.73
CA GLY A 116 5.18 -3.53 -1.06
C GLY A 116 3.75 -3.34 -0.54
N VAL A 117 3.22 -4.25 0.28
CA VAL A 117 1.83 -4.22 0.76
C VAL A 117 1.76 -4.28 2.29
N HIS A 118 2.43 -5.25 2.92
CA HIS A 118 2.38 -5.38 4.37
C HIS A 118 3.28 -4.35 5.04
N PRO A 119 2.91 -3.83 6.23
CA PRO A 119 3.81 -3.00 7.00
C PRO A 119 5.13 -3.73 7.32
N SER A 120 6.23 -2.98 7.34
CA SER A 120 7.49 -3.44 7.89
C SER A 120 7.37 -3.57 9.43
N PRO A 121 8.35 -4.16 10.13
CA PRO A 121 8.37 -4.14 11.59
C PRO A 121 8.22 -2.74 12.18
N ARG A 122 8.86 -1.72 11.57
CA ARG A 122 8.68 -0.31 11.96
C ARG A 122 7.28 0.21 11.63
N GLY A 123 6.74 -0.15 10.47
CA GLY A 123 5.36 0.20 10.09
C GLY A 123 4.33 -0.35 11.08
N TYR A 124 4.47 -1.60 11.52
CA TYR A 124 3.62 -2.19 12.56
C TYR A 124 3.77 -1.48 13.91
N ALA A 125 4.97 -1.05 14.30
CA ALA A 125 5.18 -0.28 15.52
C ALA A 125 4.46 1.07 15.47
N ILE A 126 4.50 1.76 14.33
CA ILE A 126 3.76 3.01 14.11
C ILE A 126 2.25 2.77 14.21
N ILE A 127 1.73 1.77 13.49
CA ILE A 127 0.28 1.42 13.53
C ILE A 127 -0.14 1.09 14.97
N SER A 128 0.68 0.32 15.69
CA SER A 128 0.40 -0.04 17.09
C SER A 128 0.33 1.21 17.99
N ASN A 129 1.23 2.18 17.80
CA ASN A 129 1.18 3.45 18.53
C ASN A 129 -0.09 4.24 18.21
N LEU A 130 -0.52 4.31 16.95
CA LEU A 130 -1.77 4.98 16.57
C LEU A 130 -3.00 4.36 17.26
N PHE A 131 -3.05 3.03 17.34
CA PHE A 131 -4.11 2.34 18.08
C PHE A 131 -4.02 2.59 19.59
N ALA A 132 -2.83 2.53 20.18
CA ALA A 132 -2.64 2.84 21.60
C ALA A 132 -3.10 4.26 21.94
N GLU A 133 -2.77 5.24 21.10
CA GLU A 133 -3.21 6.63 21.22
C GLU A 133 -4.74 6.75 21.16
N ALA A 134 -5.38 6.13 20.17
CA ALA A 134 -6.84 6.16 20.03
C ALA A 134 -7.55 5.47 21.21
N ILE A 135 -7.02 4.35 21.70
CA ILE A 135 -7.54 3.62 22.86
C ILE A 135 -7.42 4.45 24.13
N ASN A 136 -6.25 5.05 24.38
CA ASN A 136 -6.03 5.93 25.54
C ASN A 136 -6.98 7.13 25.50
N ALA A 137 -7.12 7.78 24.34
CA ALA A 137 -8.03 8.91 24.17
C ALA A 137 -9.50 8.53 24.39
N LYS A 138 -9.92 7.35 23.93
CA LYS A 138 -11.31 6.91 24.04
C LYS A 138 -11.70 6.43 25.43
N TYR A 139 -10.83 5.67 26.08
CA TYR A 139 -11.15 4.92 27.28
C TYR A 139 -10.42 5.40 28.53
N GLY A 140 -9.61 6.46 28.45
CA GLY A 140 -8.80 6.95 29.58
C GLY A 140 -7.72 5.95 30.02
N SER A 141 -7.33 5.03 29.14
CA SER A 141 -6.27 4.05 29.39
C SER A 141 -4.88 4.71 29.37
N ASN A 142 -3.84 3.94 29.73
CA ASN A 142 -2.45 4.42 29.83
C ASN A 142 -1.45 3.54 29.09
N PHE A 143 -1.84 2.95 27.96
CA PHE A 143 -0.92 2.18 27.11
C PHE A 143 0.27 3.03 26.69
N LYS A 144 1.48 2.49 26.83
CA LYS A 144 2.71 3.19 26.45
C LYS A 144 3.03 2.92 24.99
N SER A 145 3.28 3.98 24.23
CA SER A 145 3.83 3.86 22.88
C SER A 145 5.23 3.24 22.92
N VAL A 146 5.56 2.47 21.90
CA VAL A 146 6.91 1.92 21.70
C VAL A 146 7.76 2.89 20.89
N ASN A 147 9.08 2.86 21.10
CA ASN A 147 10.01 3.61 20.26
C ASN A 147 10.16 2.91 18.91
N VAL A 148 9.67 3.53 17.82
CA VAL A 148 9.66 2.91 16.48
C VAL A 148 11.07 2.68 15.92
N GLY A 149 12.07 3.39 16.46
CA GLY A 149 13.49 3.21 16.11
C GLY A 149 14.06 1.87 16.56
N GLN A 150 13.43 1.19 17.53
CA GLN A 150 13.83 -0.15 17.99
C GLN A 150 13.41 -1.28 17.04
N PHE A 151 12.63 -0.96 15.99
CA PHE A 151 12.15 -1.92 15.02
C PHE A 151 12.94 -1.80 13.71
N ARG A 152 13.38 -2.96 13.21
CA ARG A 152 14.25 -3.07 12.03
C ARG A 152 13.60 -2.48 10.78
N ILE A 153 14.45 -1.93 9.92
CA ILE A 153 14.14 -1.54 8.53
C ILE A 153 14.69 -2.60 7.56
N LEU A 154 14.40 -2.43 6.27
CA LEU A 154 14.72 -3.41 5.22
C LEU A 154 16.05 -3.15 4.53
N TYR A 155 16.78 -2.13 4.96
CA TYR A 155 18.05 -1.70 4.39
C TYR A 155 19.03 -1.36 5.52
N PRO A 156 20.34 -1.55 5.31
CA PRO A 156 21.35 -1.23 6.31
C PRO A 156 21.39 0.28 6.57
N ALA A 157 21.93 0.68 7.73
CA ALA A 157 22.08 2.09 8.09
C ALA A 157 23.02 2.85 7.13
N SER A 158 23.91 2.12 6.45
CA SER A 158 24.79 2.59 5.38
C SER A 158 24.83 1.54 4.27
N LEU A 159 24.79 1.98 3.02
CA LEU A 159 25.01 1.14 1.84
C LEU A 159 26.50 0.85 1.64
#